data_AF-A0AAN0JK27-F1
#
_entry.id   AF-A0AAN0JK27-F1
#
_cell.length_a   1.000
_cell.length_b   1.000
_cell.length_c   1.000
_cell.angle_alpha   90.00
_cell.angle_beta   90.00
_cell.angle_gamma   90.00
#
_symmetry.space_group_name_H-M   'P 1'
#
loop_
_entity.id
_entity.type
_entity.pdbx_description
1 polymer ?
#
loop_
_entity_poly.entity_id
_entity_poly.type
_entity_poly.pdbx_seq_one_letter_code
_entity_poly.pdbx_strand_id
1 'polypeptide(L)'
;MKWDDVNCASSSYLSIAQCSYSTIIESGCVNSNSYDATVYCYTTRIWNSSPFPGMVRLQDGIYSNEGRVEVYCNGQWGTICSDGFDSTDANTLCKQLGYDGYNSFDHTSRLGSLDFIILSMQLQEKVIIPHFGESSYHRRLQA
;
A
#
# COMPACT_ATOMS: atom_id res chain seq x y z
N MET A 1 10.62 2.82 -26.65
CA MET A 1 9.39 2.26 -27.25
C MET A 1 8.29 3.29 -27.01
N LYS A 2 7.58 3.71 -28.05
CA LYS A 2 6.43 4.63 -27.95
C LYS A 2 5.23 3.96 -28.62
N TRP A 3 4.03 4.26 -28.14
CA TRP A 3 2.78 3.83 -28.75
C TRP A 3 2.08 5.07 -29.27
N ASP A 4 1.62 4.99 -30.51
CA ASP A 4 0.89 6.07 -31.17
C ASP A 4 -0.56 5.63 -31.42
N ASP A 5 -1.47 6.58 -31.55
CA ASP A 5 -2.89 6.32 -31.85
C ASP A 5 -3.53 5.25 -30.95
N VAL A 6 -3.30 5.32 -29.63
CA VAL A 6 -3.90 4.38 -28.69
C VAL A 6 -5.42 4.51 -28.70
N ASN A 7 -6.12 3.45 -29.09
CA ASN A 7 -7.57 3.41 -29.21
C ASN A 7 -8.14 2.20 -28.45
N CYS A 8 -8.93 2.49 -27.41
CA CYS A 8 -9.58 1.50 -26.56
C CYS A 8 -11.04 1.30 -27.01
N ALA A 9 -11.38 0.10 -27.49
CA ALA A 9 -12.74 -0.21 -27.94
C ALA A 9 -13.77 -0.33 -26.79
N SER A 10 -13.30 -0.42 -25.53
CA SER A 10 -14.15 -0.44 -24.34
C SER A 10 -13.51 0.31 -23.18
N SER A 11 -14.33 1.03 -22.41
CA SER A 11 -13.93 1.62 -21.12
C SER A 11 -13.81 0.59 -20.00
N SER A 12 -14.16 -0.68 -20.25
CA SER A 12 -14.04 -1.78 -19.29
C SER A 12 -12.66 -2.45 -19.29
N TYR A 13 -11.74 -2.03 -20.17
CA TYR A 13 -10.38 -2.54 -20.15
C TYR A 13 -9.67 -2.14 -18.87
N LEU A 14 -8.94 -3.08 -18.28
CA LEU A 14 -8.22 -2.91 -17.01
C LEU A 14 -6.75 -2.53 -17.25
N SER A 15 -6.27 -2.63 -18.49
CA SER A 15 -4.93 -2.26 -18.89
C SER A 15 -4.94 -1.63 -20.28
N ILE A 16 -4.10 -0.62 -20.48
CA ILE A 16 -3.88 0.06 -21.77
C ILE A 16 -3.35 -0.91 -22.84
N ALA A 17 -2.74 -2.03 -22.44
CA ALA A 17 -2.28 -3.07 -23.36
C ALA A 17 -3.43 -3.84 -24.04
N GLN A 18 -4.66 -3.74 -23.52
CA GLN A 18 -5.86 -4.32 -24.16
C GLN A 18 -6.42 -3.43 -25.28
N CYS A 19 -5.91 -2.20 -25.40
CA CYS A 19 -6.27 -1.29 -26.47
C CYS A 19 -5.47 -1.58 -27.73
N SER A 20 -6.01 -1.20 -28.89
CA SER A 20 -5.23 -1.14 -30.12
C SER A 20 -4.31 0.07 -30.11
N TYR A 21 -3.15 -0.03 -30.76
CA TYR A 21 -2.20 1.08 -30.93
C TYR A 21 -1.37 0.88 -32.19
N SER A 22 -0.88 1.97 -32.77
CA SER A 22 0.07 1.95 -33.88
C SER A 22 1.49 1.78 -33.36
N THR A 23 2.26 0.95 -34.08
CA THR A 23 3.71 0.80 -33.89
C THR A 23 4.51 1.62 -34.92
N ILE A 24 3.83 2.17 -35.92
CA ILE A 24 4.38 3.18 -36.83
C ILE A 24 4.14 4.51 -36.14
N ILE A 25 5.22 5.13 -35.67
CA ILE A 25 5.18 6.35 -34.85
C ILE A 25 5.39 7.56 -35.75
N GLU A 26 4.49 8.53 -35.69
CA GLU A 26 4.64 9.78 -36.45
C GLU A 26 5.89 10.54 -36.01
N SER A 27 6.53 11.25 -36.94
CA SER A 27 7.82 11.92 -36.69
C SER A 27 7.78 12.90 -35.50
N GLY A 28 6.62 13.53 -35.25
CA GLY A 28 6.39 14.38 -34.09
C GLY A 28 6.46 13.61 -32.76
N CYS A 29 5.98 12.37 -32.72
CA CYS A 29 5.98 11.51 -31.55
C CYS A 29 7.33 10.81 -31.32
N VAL A 30 8.16 10.60 -32.36
CA VAL A 30 9.41 9.79 -32.27
C VAL A 30 10.48 10.41 -31.36
N ASN A 31 10.82 11.69 -31.55
CA ASN A 31 11.99 12.31 -30.91
C ASN A 31 11.64 13.47 -29.96
N SER A 32 10.35 13.69 -29.71
CA SER A 32 9.88 14.74 -28.83
C SER A 32 8.89 14.19 -27.82
N ASN A 33 8.89 14.80 -26.64
CA ASN A 33 7.92 14.53 -25.58
C ASN A 33 6.79 15.58 -25.58
N SER A 34 6.81 16.53 -26.52
CA SER A 34 5.78 17.57 -26.66
C SER A 34 4.38 17.01 -26.96
N TYR A 35 4.30 15.76 -27.45
CA TYR A 35 3.06 15.05 -27.78
C TYR A 35 2.74 13.92 -26.80
N ASP A 36 3.47 13.81 -25.69
CA ASP A 36 3.20 12.77 -24.70
C ASP A 36 1.84 13.03 -24.05
N ALA A 37 0.95 12.04 -24.13
CA ALA A 37 -0.40 12.16 -23.60
C ALA A 37 -0.38 12.31 -22.07
N THR A 38 -1.15 13.27 -21.55
CA THR A 38 -1.34 13.49 -20.11
C THR A 38 -2.80 13.25 -19.74
N VAL A 39 -3.06 12.53 -18.65
CA VAL A 39 -4.41 12.27 -18.14
C VAL A 39 -4.59 12.87 -16.75
N TYR A 40 -5.75 13.49 -16.53
CA TYR A 40 -6.20 13.94 -15.21
C TYR A 40 -7.39 13.09 -14.81
N CYS A 41 -7.17 12.12 -13.93
CA CYS A 41 -8.23 11.29 -13.40
C CYS A 41 -8.95 12.01 -12.26
N TYR A 42 -10.25 11.76 -12.10
CA TYR A 42 -10.98 12.21 -10.91
C TYR A 42 -10.29 11.72 -9.64
N THR A 43 -10.39 12.52 -8.58
CA THR A 43 -9.91 12.18 -7.23
C THR A 43 -10.81 11.14 -6.56
N THR A 44 -11.41 10.22 -7.29
CA THR A 44 -12.00 8.98 -6.78
C THR A 44 -11.30 7.82 -7.49
N ARG A 45 -10.04 7.57 -7.12
CA ARG A 45 -9.35 6.31 -7.40
C ARG A 45 -10.20 5.17 -6.80
N ILE A 46 -10.08 3.95 -7.34
CA ILE A 46 -10.38 2.72 -6.58
C ILE A 46 -9.67 2.74 -5.20
N TRP A 47 -8.61 3.53 -5.10
CA TRP A 47 -7.86 3.89 -3.91
C TRP A 47 -8.06 5.36 -3.49
N ASN A 48 -9.29 5.81 -3.17
CA ASN A 48 -9.46 7.15 -2.60
C ASN A 48 -10.11 7.21 -1.21
N SER A 49 -9.25 7.62 -0.29
CA SER A 49 -9.41 8.19 1.05
C SER A 49 -9.93 7.32 2.19
N SER A 50 -10.73 6.28 1.94
CA SER A 50 -10.98 5.29 2.98
C SER A 50 -10.16 4.05 2.70
N PRO A 51 -9.23 3.66 3.59
CA PRO A 51 -8.68 2.32 3.53
C PRO A 51 -9.84 1.30 3.56
N PHE A 52 -9.67 0.16 2.89
CA PHE A 52 -10.67 -0.91 2.85
C PHE A 52 -10.09 -2.21 3.41
N PRO A 53 -10.93 -3.12 3.94
CA PRO A 53 -10.46 -4.36 4.54
C PRO A 53 -9.54 -5.17 3.60
N GLY A 54 -8.33 -5.49 4.06
CA GLY A 54 -7.32 -6.20 3.30
C GLY A 54 -6.39 -5.32 2.45
N MET A 55 -6.56 -3.99 2.47
CA MET A 55 -5.60 -3.07 1.86
C MET A 55 -4.24 -3.18 2.54
N VAL A 56 -3.16 -3.21 1.76
CA VAL A 56 -1.79 -3.34 2.24
C VAL A 56 -0.99 -2.08 1.90
N ARG A 57 -0.10 -1.67 2.81
CA ARG A 57 0.93 -0.65 2.56
C ARG A 57 2.26 -1.04 3.19
N LEU A 58 3.34 -0.47 2.67
CA LEU A 58 4.66 -0.49 3.30
C LEU A 58 4.87 0.85 4.02
N GLN A 59 5.38 0.81 5.25
CA GLN A 59 5.71 2.00 6.04
C GLN A 59 7.14 1.92 6.56
N ASP A 60 7.74 3.07 6.84
CA ASP A 60 9.08 3.20 7.41
C ASP A 60 10.22 2.59 6.57
N GLY A 61 10.03 2.43 5.25
CA GLY A 61 11.09 2.10 4.30
C GLY A 61 11.85 3.33 3.81
N ILE A 62 13.11 3.15 3.39
CA ILE A 62 13.89 4.21 2.72
C ILE A 62 13.38 4.37 1.29
N TYR A 63 13.02 3.24 0.65
CA TYR A 63 12.47 3.20 -0.69
C TYR A 63 10.99 2.78 -0.69
N SER A 64 10.28 3.15 -1.75
CA SER A 64 8.84 2.85 -1.89
C SER A 64 8.49 1.36 -1.89
N ASN A 65 9.47 0.50 -2.19
CA ASN A 65 9.32 -0.95 -2.34
C ASN A 65 9.85 -1.75 -1.13
N GLU A 66 10.10 -1.09 0.00
CA GLU A 66 10.51 -1.73 1.26
C GLU A 66 9.80 -1.10 2.45
N GLY A 67 9.79 -1.79 3.58
CA GLY A 67 9.25 -1.29 4.84
C GLY A 67 8.46 -2.34 5.62
N ARG A 68 7.94 -1.92 6.78
CA ARG A 68 7.02 -2.72 7.58
C ARG A 68 5.70 -2.87 6.84
N VAL A 69 5.20 -4.10 6.78
CA VAL A 69 3.90 -4.42 6.18
C VAL A 69 2.79 -4.03 7.14
N GLU A 70 1.85 -3.20 6.66
CA GLU A 70 0.63 -2.87 7.37
C GLU A 70 -0.60 -3.26 6.54
N VAL A 71 -1.58 -3.86 7.19
CA VAL A 71 -2.86 -4.28 6.60
C VAL A 71 -4.01 -3.52 7.26
N TYR A 72 -4.97 -3.07 6.47
CA TYR A 72 -6.16 -2.44 7.00
C TYR A 72 -7.21 -3.48 7.36
N CYS A 73 -7.61 -3.52 8.63
CA CYS A 73 -8.61 -4.44 9.14
C CYS A 73 -9.42 -3.76 10.25
N ASN A 74 -10.74 -4.00 10.28
CA ASN A 74 -11.64 -3.46 11.31
C ASN A 74 -11.53 -1.94 11.55
N GLY A 75 -11.34 -1.17 10.46
CA GLY A 75 -11.28 0.28 10.55
C GLY A 75 -9.91 0.85 10.91
N GLN A 76 -8.88 0.01 11.09
CA GLN A 76 -7.56 0.41 11.55
C GLN A 76 -6.44 -0.26 10.76
N TRP A 77 -5.26 0.37 10.76
CA TRP A 77 -4.04 -0.24 10.25
C TRP A 77 -3.39 -1.10 11.34
N GLY A 78 -3.11 -2.35 11.02
CA GLY A 78 -2.41 -3.30 11.88
C GLY A 78 -1.18 -3.89 11.18
N THR A 79 -0.32 -4.53 11.95
CA THR A 79 0.90 -5.20 11.46
C THR A 79 0.70 -6.71 11.35
N ILE A 80 1.55 -7.38 10.59
CA ILE A 80 1.57 -8.85 10.46
C ILE A 80 2.66 -9.42 11.39
N CYS A 81 2.37 -10.52 12.09
CA CYS A 81 3.37 -11.23 12.90
C CYS A 81 4.37 -11.95 12.00
N SER A 82 5.64 -11.97 12.38
CA SER A 82 6.69 -12.69 11.65
C SER A 82 6.63 -14.21 11.80
N ASP A 83 5.89 -14.71 12.79
CA ASP A 83 5.75 -16.14 13.07
C ASP A 83 4.97 -16.82 11.94
N GLY A 84 5.64 -17.70 11.20
CA GLY A 84 5.05 -18.40 10.06
C GLY A 84 4.93 -17.57 8.78
N PHE A 85 5.33 -16.29 8.82
CA PHE A 85 5.44 -15.46 7.62
C PHE A 85 6.57 -15.97 6.73
N ASP A 86 6.28 -16.39 5.51
CA ASP A 86 7.28 -17.00 4.63
C ASP A 86 7.45 -16.29 3.29
N SER A 87 8.26 -16.89 2.41
CA SER A 87 8.50 -16.37 1.06
C SER A 87 7.25 -16.32 0.19
N THR A 88 6.28 -17.21 0.42
CA THR A 88 5.00 -17.24 -0.29
C THR A 88 4.16 -16.02 0.10
N ASP A 89 4.13 -15.70 1.39
CA ASP A 89 3.42 -14.52 1.91
C ASP A 89 4.06 -13.23 1.39
N ALA A 90 5.39 -13.12 1.48
CA ALA A 90 6.15 -11.99 0.97
C ALA A 90 5.90 -11.75 -0.52
N ASN A 91 5.91 -12.82 -1.32
CA ASN A 91 5.65 -12.74 -2.76
C ASN A 91 4.23 -12.26 -3.06
N THR A 92 3.24 -12.75 -2.31
CA THR A 92 1.84 -12.38 -2.48
C THR A 92 1.62 -10.90 -2.16
N LEU A 93 2.23 -10.40 -1.09
CA LEU A 93 2.19 -8.99 -0.69
C LEU A 93 2.83 -8.08 -1.74
N CYS A 94 4.02 -8.41 -2.23
CA CYS A 94 4.67 -7.63 -3.28
C CYS A 94 3.81 -7.55 -4.55
N LYS A 95 3.18 -8.65 -4.95
CA LYS A 95 2.24 -8.68 -6.09
C LYS A 95 0.99 -7.86 -5.85
N GLN A 96 0.42 -7.90 -4.64
CA GLN A 96 -0.73 -7.07 -4.27
C GLN A 96 -0.40 -5.57 -4.35
N LEU A 97 0.84 -5.19 -4.04
CA LEU A 97 1.34 -3.83 -4.15
C LEU A 97 1.73 -3.41 -5.59
N GLY A 98 1.65 -4.32 -6.55
CA GLY A 98 1.95 -4.07 -7.96
C GLY A 98 3.41 -4.32 -8.37
N TYR A 99 4.20 -5.01 -7.54
CA TYR A 99 5.55 -5.47 -7.88
C TYR A 99 5.53 -6.89 -8.44
N ASP A 100 6.54 -7.27 -9.22
CA ASP A 100 6.60 -8.61 -9.83
C ASP A 100 6.77 -9.74 -8.82
N GLY A 101 7.44 -9.46 -7.69
CA GLY A 101 7.67 -10.41 -6.61
C GLY A 101 8.53 -9.82 -5.49
N TYR A 102 8.79 -10.61 -4.45
CA TYR A 102 9.68 -10.23 -3.35
C TYR A 102 11.15 -10.50 -3.72
N ASN A 103 12.07 -9.69 -3.18
CA ASN A 103 13.51 -9.93 -3.28
C ASN A 103 14.06 -10.59 -2.01
N SER A 104 13.67 -10.05 -0.86
CA SER A 104 14.00 -10.56 0.47
C SER A 104 12.92 -10.13 1.46
N PHE A 105 12.85 -10.81 2.59
CA PHE A 105 12.03 -10.41 3.74
C PHE A 105 12.83 -10.66 5.02
N ASP A 106 12.53 -9.91 6.06
CA ASP A 106 13.16 -10.06 7.36
C ASP A 106 12.08 -10.37 8.41
N HIS A 107 12.35 -11.38 9.23
CA HIS A 107 11.50 -11.74 10.36
C HIS A 107 11.76 -10.87 11.59
N THR A 108 12.83 -10.06 11.57
CA THR A 108 13.15 -9.17 12.68
C THR A 108 12.61 -7.77 12.37
N SER A 109 11.71 -7.28 13.20
CA SER A 109 11.29 -5.87 13.26
C SER A 109 12.44 -4.98 13.76
N ARG A 110 13.59 -5.02 13.10
CA ARG A 110 14.78 -4.24 13.43
C ARG A 110 14.90 -2.99 12.57
N LEU A 111 13.81 -2.26 12.43
CA LEU A 111 13.86 -0.83 12.16
C LEU A 111 13.50 -0.10 13.46
N GLY A 112 14.52 0.11 14.29
CA GLY A 112 14.46 0.99 15.47
C GLY A 112 13.77 0.39 16.71
N SER A 113 14.58 0.01 17.69
CA SER A 113 14.19 -0.22 19.09
C SER A 113 13.19 0.85 19.59
N LEU A 114 11.96 0.44 19.95
CA LEU A 114 11.40 0.40 21.31
C LEU A 114 10.02 -0.32 21.27
N ASP A 115 9.86 -1.39 22.04
CA ASP A 115 8.65 -2.22 22.14
C ASP A 115 7.33 -1.43 22.25
N PHE A 116 6.40 -1.65 21.32
CA PHE A 116 4.97 -1.53 21.62
C PHE A 116 4.18 -2.63 20.89
N ILE A 117 3.78 -3.61 21.70
CA ILE A 117 2.53 -4.38 21.59
C ILE A 117 2.54 -5.58 20.64
N ILE A 118 3.05 -6.69 21.18
CA ILE A 118 2.28 -7.94 21.18
C ILE A 118 0.93 -7.62 21.82
N LEU A 119 -0.10 -7.35 21.01
CA LEU A 119 -1.47 -7.72 21.37
C LEU A 119 -1.76 -8.94 20.52
N SER A 120 -1.25 -10.04 21.04
CA SER A 120 -1.88 -11.35 20.98
C SER A 120 -3.22 -11.37 20.22
N MET A 121 -3.23 -11.97 19.03
CA MET A 121 -4.34 -12.86 18.66
C MET A 121 -4.34 -14.05 19.64
N GLN A 122 -4.69 -13.78 20.89
CA GLN A 122 -5.19 -14.79 21.83
C GLN A 122 -6.68 -14.56 21.89
N LEU A 123 -7.41 -15.50 21.30
CA LEU A 123 -8.82 -15.74 21.60
C LEU A 123 -9.01 -15.69 23.11
N GLN A 124 -9.80 -14.74 23.62
CA GLN A 124 -10.83 -15.01 24.63
C GLN A 124 -11.68 -13.77 24.93
N GLU A 125 -12.94 -14.08 25.20
CA GLU A 125 -14.08 -13.22 25.42
C GLU A 125 -13.85 -12.18 26.53
N LYS A 126 -14.24 -10.92 26.29
CA LYS A 126 -15.14 -10.15 27.21
C LYS A 126 -15.42 -8.74 26.69
N VAL A 127 -16.71 -8.52 26.47
CA VAL A 127 -17.37 -7.22 26.44
C VAL A 127 -17.20 -6.55 27.81
N ILE A 128 -16.66 -5.33 27.87
CA ILE A 128 -17.05 -4.28 28.83
C ILE A 128 -16.88 -2.90 28.15
N ILE A 129 -17.97 -2.13 28.10
CA ILE A 129 -18.04 -0.71 27.71
C ILE A 129 -17.91 0.16 28.99
N PRO A 130 -17.84 1.50 28.87
CA PRO A 130 -16.67 2.38 28.80
C PRO A 130 -16.27 2.94 30.18
N HIS A 131 -15.13 3.64 30.29
CA HIS A 131 -15.01 4.70 31.30
C HIS A 131 -14.44 5.99 30.74
N PHE A 132 -15.30 7.00 30.79
CA PHE A 132 -15.07 8.42 30.67
C PHE A 132 -14.07 8.89 31.74
N GLY A 133 -13.17 9.82 31.42
CA GLY A 133 -12.27 10.40 32.42
C GLY A 133 -11.28 11.40 31.83
N GLU A 134 -11.73 12.64 31.65
CA GLU A 134 -10.86 13.81 31.49
C GLU A 134 -9.85 13.91 32.65
N SER A 135 -8.62 14.35 32.37
CA SER A 135 -8.03 15.46 33.14
C SER A 135 -6.79 16.00 32.44
N SER A 136 -6.78 17.31 32.31
CA SER A 136 -5.65 18.13 31.90
C SER A 136 -4.65 18.34 33.06
N TYR A 137 -3.51 18.96 32.71
CA TYR A 137 -2.57 19.72 33.55
C TYR A 137 -1.42 19.00 34.29
N HIS A 138 -0.22 19.29 33.76
CA HIS A 138 1.03 19.71 34.44
C HIS A 138 1.68 18.90 35.58
N ARG A 139 2.85 18.33 35.24
CA ARG A 139 4.19 18.51 35.87
C ARG A 139 4.28 18.70 37.41
N ARG A 140 4.85 17.72 38.10
CA ARG A 140 6.23 17.66 38.66
C ARG A 140 6.29 16.70 39.87
N LEU A 141 7.28 15.82 39.85
CA LEU A 141 7.85 15.16 41.04
C LEU A 141 8.61 16.20 41.86
N GLN A 142 8.46 16.16 43.20
CA GLN A 142 9.57 15.94 44.12
C GLN A 142 9.06 15.75 45.56
N ALA A 143 9.90 15.03 46.32
CA ALA A 143 9.77 14.63 47.72
C ALA A 143 9.61 15.79 48.71
#